data_AF-A0A936WCK5-F1
#
_entry.id   AF-A0A936WCK5-F1
#
_cell.length_a   1.000
_cell.length_b   1.000
_cell.length_c   1.000
_cell.angle_alpha   90.00
_cell.angle_beta   90.00
_cell.angle_gamma   90.00
#
_symmetry.space_group_name_H-M   'P 1'
#
loop_
_entity.id
_entity.type
_entity.pdbx_description
1 polymer ?
#
loop_
_entity_poly.entity_id
_entity_poly.type
_entity_poly.pdbx_seq_one_letter_code
_entity_poly.pdbx_strand_id
1 'polypeptide(L)'
;MIRFRLLVPLALFLLNASASAQFVKRVDVPSLGFSFDIPAGWTGMEQQGAWGLVKEDVAGTVIISTHEHKTLEGLEKDMTALPTDDPANSIQQVGPVRHPYPNAIELDFKGTMEWQPVWIGTVGMISNAGGPGLSIVALGQGTEPNLPLLEAAMSVIESVRFTQPVAPPVVEQWRAHLTGTRLTYISSYSSPSTMAGGLGGGMSTQITLDLCPGGRFTRKAGSDLTLGSADASAASVSGSQGTGSWDVLTDGPEGARLELRANDGSISSYTLEDRNGGTFLQGERWFRTTGGDGENAPRCDQ
;
A
#
# COMPACT_ATOMS: atom_id res chain seq x y z
N MET A 1 18.31 5.87 -10.70
CA MET A 1 17.67 5.27 -11.89
C MET A 1 17.26 3.85 -11.53
N ILE A 2 16.01 3.66 -11.16
CA ILE A 2 15.38 2.36 -10.93
C ILE A 2 14.01 2.47 -11.59
N ARG A 3 13.90 1.97 -12.82
CA ARG A 3 12.63 1.83 -13.54
C ARG A 3 12.16 0.40 -13.29
N PHE A 4 11.17 0.25 -12.41
CA PHE A 4 10.43 -0.99 -12.24
C PHE A 4 9.11 -0.62 -11.58
N ARG A 5 7.98 -0.77 -12.29
CA ARG A 5 6.61 -1.02 -11.78
C ARG A 5 5.59 -0.88 -12.92
N LEU A 6 5.60 -1.83 -13.84
CA LEU A 6 4.42 -2.20 -14.63
C LEU A 6 4.62 -3.63 -15.17
N LEU A 7 4.95 -4.52 -14.24
CA LEU A 7 4.78 -5.96 -14.38
C LEU A 7 4.17 -6.40 -13.06
N VAL A 8 2.86 -6.20 -12.95
CA VAL A 8 2.07 -7.02 -12.04
C VAL A 8 2.21 -8.43 -12.60
N PRO A 9 2.74 -9.41 -11.85
CA PRO A 9 2.66 -10.79 -12.30
C PRO A 9 1.17 -11.09 -12.44
N LEU A 10 0.74 -11.42 -13.66
CA LEU A 10 -0.58 -11.94 -13.96
C LEU A 10 -0.69 -13.31 -13.28
N ALA A 11 -0.76 -13.31 -11.96
CA ALA A 11 -1.01 -14.48 -11.17
C ALA A 11 -2.42 -14.93 -11.58
N LEU A 12 -2.45 -16.05 -12.30
CA LEU A 12 -3.65 -16.82 -12.56
C LEU A 12 -4.57 -16.73 -11.34
N PHE A 13 -5.75 -16.16 -11.53
CA PHE A 13 -6.88 -16.22 -10.60
C PHE A 13 -7.30 -17.69 -10.47
N LEU A 14 -6.50 -18.50 -9.78
CA LEU A 14 -6.88 -19.84 -9.37
C LEU A 14 -7.91 -19.67 -8.25
N LEU A 15 -9.17 -19.90 -8.63
CA LEU A 15 -10.36 -19.93 -7.79
C LEU A 15 -10.18 -20.91 -6.62
N ASN A 16 -9.56 -20.47 -5.54
CA ASN A 16 -9.93 -20.93 -4.21
C ASN A 16 -11.13 -20.09 -3.80
N ALA A 17 -12.31 -20.71 -3.80
CA ALA A 17 -13.55 -20.12 -3.33
C ALA A 17 -13.48 -19.88 -1.80
N SER A 18 -12.68 -18.90 -1.40
CA SER A 18 -12.92 -18.16 -0.18
C SER A 18 -14.02 -17.15 -0.49
N ALA A 19 -15.04 -17.06 0.35
CA ALA A 19 -16.16 -16.16 0.17
C ALA A 19 -15.71 -14.70 0.22
N SER A 20 -15.21 -14.17 -0.90
CA SER A 20 -15.02 -12.74 -1.13
C SER A 20 -16.39 -12.11 -1.35
N ALA A 21 -16.61 -10.94 -0.78
CA ALA A 21 -17.86 -10.20 -0.93
C ALA A 21 -18.15 -9.94 -2.41
N GLN A 22 -19.17 -10.61 -2.95
CA GLN A 22 -19.73 -10.27 -4.26
C GLN A 22 -20.46 -8.93 -4.11
N PHE A 23 -19.97 -7.90 -4.77
CA PHE A 23 -20.63 -6.60 -4.78
C PHE A 23 -21.84 -6.68 -5.71
N VAL A 24 -23.04 -6.41 -5.18
CA VAL A 24 -24.27 -6.68 -5.94
C VAL A 24 -24.68 -5.51 -6.84
N LYS A 25 -24.23 -4.26 -6.60
CA LYS A 25 -24.54 -3.11 -7.50
C LYS A 25 -23.55 -1.95 -7.51
N ARG A 26 -23.07 -1.50 -6.35
CA ARG A 26 -22.18 -0.34 -6.21
C ARG A 26 -20.97 -0.70 -5.37
N VAL A 27 -19.80 -0.27 -5.83
CA VAL A 27 -18.56 -0.28 -5.08
C VAL A 27 -18.35 1.14 -4.54
N ASP A 28 -18.19 1.25 -3.23
CA ASP A 28 -17.90 2.50 -2.55
C ASP A 28 -16.58 2.34 -1.81
N VAL A 29 -15.62 3.22 -2.10
CA VAL A 29 -14.28 3.23 -1.49
C VAL A 29 -14.02 4.61 -0.88
N PRO A 30 -14.68 4.96 0.24
CA PRO A 30 -14.55 6.29 0.85
C PRO A 30 -13.11 6.62 1.23
N SER A 31 -12.31 5.62 1.62
CA SER A 31 -10.90 5.77 1.97
C SER A 31 -10.02 6.27 0.83
N LEU A 32 -10.42 6.01 -0.42
CA LEU A 32 -9.76 6.49 -1.64
C LEU A 32 -10.57 7.58 -2.36
N GLY A 33 -11.77 7.90 -1.86
CA GLY A 33 -12.57 9.00 -2.38
C GLY A 33 -13.18 8.70 -3.76
N PHE A 34 -13.64 7.48 -4.00
CA PHE A 34 -14.41 7.19 -5.20
C PHE A 34 -15.47 6.11 -4.98
N SER A 35 -16.45 6.10 -5.88
CA SER A 35 -17.42 5.02 -6.04
C SER A 35 -17.73 4.78 -7.50
N PHE A 36 -18.19 3.59 -7.84
CA PHE A 36 -18.65 3.22 -9.18
C PHE A 36 -19.70 2.10 -9.10
N ASP A 37 -20.48 1.94 -10.17
CA ASP A 37 -21.50 0.91 -10.30
C ASP A 37 -20.97 -0.28 -11.11
N ILE A 38 -21.37 -1.49 -10.72
CA ILE A 38 -21.11 -2.71 -11.48
C ILE A 38 -22.19 -2.81 -12.57
N PRO A 39 -21.80 -2.92 -13.86
CA PRO A 39 -22.78 -2.98 -14.95
C PRO A 39 -23.71 -4.19 -14.81
N ALA A 40 -24.96 -4.07 -15.29
CA ALA A 40 -25.95 -5.13 -15.17
C ALA A 40 -25.47 -6.43 -15.86
N GLY A 41 -25.59 -7.55 -15.15
CA GLY A 41 -25.16 -8.86 -15.65
C GLY A 41 -23.67 -9.16 -15.47
N TRP A 42 -22.89 -8.23 -14.91
CA TRP A 42 -21.49 -8.46 -14.54
C TRP A 42 -21.37 -8.85 -13.07
N THR A 43 -20.39 -9.69 -12.77
CA THR A 43 -19.99 -10.03 -11.41
C THR A 43 -18.69 -9.30 -11.08
N GLY A 44 -18.70 -8.51 -10.01
CA GLY A 44 -17.50 -7.83 -9.51
C GLY A 44 -16.84 -8.58 -8.36
N MET A 45 -15.51 -8.60 -8.36
CA MET A 45 -14.67 -9.16 -7.30
C MET A 45 -13.52 -8.21 -7.00
N GLU A 46 -13.24 -7.97 -5.72
CA GLU A 46 -12.05 -7.22 -5.30
C GLU A 46 -10.90 -8.17 -4.99
N GLN A 47 -9.70 -7.82 -5.45
CA GLN A 47 -8.46 -8.46 -5.07
C GLN A 47 -7.34 -7.43 -4.99
N GLN A 48 -6.67 -7.35 -3.83
CA GLN A 48 -5.48 -6.50 -3.61
C GLN A 48 -5.69 -5.02 -4.01
N GLY A 49 -6.87 -4.46 -3.78
CA GLY A 49 -7.17 -3.06 -4.11
C GLY A 49 -7.42 -2.80 -5.60
N ALA A 50 -7.65 -3.86 -6.39
CA ALA A 50 -8.20 -3.79 -7.73
C ALA A 50 -9.54 -4.53 -7.80
N TRP A 51 -10.42 -4.13 -8.72
CA TRP A 51 -11.72 -4.75 -8.93
C TRP A 51 -11.77 -5.40 -10.31
N GLY A 52 -11.97 -6.71 -10.35
CA GLY A 52 -12.21 -7.46 -11.58
C GLY A 52 -13.70 -7.60 -11.84
N LEU A 53 -14.14 -7.33 -13.07
CA LEU A 53 -15.48 -7.62 -13.54
C LEU A 53 -15.42 -8.73 -14.59
N VAL A 54 -16.23 -9.76 -14.37
CA VAL A 54 -16.38 -10.91 -15.29
C VAL A 54 -17.85 -11.14 -15.62
N LYS A 55 -18.09 -11.70 -16.79
CA LYS A 55 -19.42 -12.12 -17.26
C LYS A 55 -19.31 -13.51 -17.89
N GLU A 56 -20.21 -14.42 -17.53
CA GLU A 56 -20.12 -15.86 -17.85
C GLU A 56 -19.96 -16.17 -19.35
N ASP A 57 -20.61 -15.38 -20.21
CA ASP A 57 -20.64 -15.55 -21.66
C ASP A 57 -19.64 -14.64 -22.42
N VAL A 58 -18.73 -13.94 -21.72
CA VAL A 58 -17.76 -13.02 -22.32
C VAL A 58 -16.33 -13.48 -22.01
N ALA A 59 -15.57 -13.80 -23.07
CA ALA A 59 -14.16 -14.18 -22.94
C ALA A 59 -13.28 -12.96 -22.67
N GLY A 60 -13.01 -12.70 -21.38
CA GLY A 60 -12.09 -11.66 -20.92
C GLY A 60 -12.48 -11.10 -19.55
N THR A 61 -11.87 -9.99 -19.19
CA THR A 61 -12.11 -9.33 -17.90
C THR A 61 -12.00 -7.81 -18.04
N VAL A 62 -12.75 -7.08 -17.23
CA VAL A 62 -12.48 -5.66 -16.97
C VAL A 62 -11.78 -5.56 -15.64
N ILE A 63 -10.70 -4.80 -15.55
CA ILE A 63 -9.93 -4.59 -14.32
C ILE A 63 -9.94 -3.09 -14.02
N ILE A 64 -10.38 -2.73 -12.82
CA ILE A 64 -10.32 -1.38 -12.30
C ILE A 64 -9.24 -1.32 -11.22
N SER A 65 -8.33 -0.36 -11.34
CA SER A 65 -7.27 -0.11 -10.37
C SER A 65 -7.07 1.39 -10.18
N THR A 66 -6.27 1.75 -9.17
CA THR A 66 -5.95 3.16 -8.86
C THR A 66 -4.58 3.56 -9.40
N HIS A 67 -4.41 4.85 -9.71
CA HIS A 67 -3.11 5.43 -10.07
C HIS A 67 -2.87 6.77 -9.38
N GLU A 68 -1.61 7.18 -9.29
CA GLU A 68 -1.20 8.41 -8.58
C GLU A 68 -1.09 9.66 -9.47
N HIS A 69 -1.24 9.52 -10.79
CA HIS A 69 -1.20 10.66 -11.71
C HIS A 69 -2.23 11.72 -11.36
N LYS A 70 -1.79 12.99 -11.42
CA LYS A 70 -2.62 14.18 -11.18
C LYS A 70 -2.90 14.98 -12.45
N THR A 71 -2.32 14.59 -13.58
CA THR A 71 -2.49 15.24 -14.89
C THR A 71 -2.70 14.19 -15.98
N LEU A 72 -3.51 14.51 -16.99
CA LEU A 72 -3.74 13.63 -18.14
C LEU A 72 -2.45 13.38 -18.91
N GLU A 73 -1.60 14.40 -19.08
CA GLU A 73 -0.32 14.26 -19.77
C GLU A 73 0.59 13.22 -19.11
N GLY A 74 0.68 13.25 -17.77
CA GLY A 74 1.48 12.28 -17.02
C GLY A 74 0.92 10.87 -17.14
N LEU A 75 -0.40 10.74 -17.14
CA LEU A 75 -1.09 9.46 -17.29
C LEU A 75 -0.93 8.89 -18.70
N GLU A 76 -1.10 9.71 -19.73
CA GLU A 76 -0.94 9.33 -21.14
C GLU A 76 0.48 8.84 -21.42
N LYS A 77 1.49 9.56 -20.91
CA LYS A 77 2.89 9.17 -21.04
C LYS A 77 3.16 7.78 -20.47
N ASP A 78 2.58 7.45 -19.32
CA ASP A 78 2.79 6.16 -18.68
C ASP A 78 1.97 5.05 -19.35
N MET A 79 0.73 5.34 -19.78
CA MET A 79 -0.10 4.39 -20.53
C MET A 79 0.47 4.03 -21.91
N THR A 80 1.20 4.94 -22.55
CA THR A 80 1.86 4.71 -23.85
C THR A 80 3.26 4.11 -23.72
N ALA A 81 3.81 4.01 -22.50
CA ALA A 81 5.11 3.42 -22.23
C ALA A 81 5.05 1.88 -22.24
N LEU A 82 4.88 1.30 -23.41
CA LEU A 82 4.84 -0.15 -23.60
C LEU A 82 6.24 -0.77 -23.48
N PRO A 83 6.40 -1.94 -22.81
CA PRO A 83 7.64 -2.70 -22.85
C PRO A 83 7.92 -3.19 -24.28
N THR A 84 9.13 -2.94 -24.79
CA THR A 84 9.48 -3.27 -26.19
C THR A 84 10.31 -4.54 -26.35
N ASP A 85 10.80 -5.13 -25.26
CA ASP A 85 11.93 -6.05 -25.31
C ASP A 85 11.57 -7.51 -24.95
N ASP A 86 10.28 -7.87 -24.93
CA ASP A 86 9.81 -9.23 -24.65
C ASP A 86 9.18 -9.88 -25.88
N PRO A 87 9.81 -10.90 -26.50
CA PRO A 87 9.28 -11.57 -27.68
C PRO A 87 7.99 -12.35 -27.43
N ALA A 88 7.67 -12.70 -26.18
CA ALA A 88 6.39 -13.33 -25.83
C ALA A 88 5.25 -12.32 -25.71
N ASN A 89 5.58 -11.03 -25.57
CA ASN A 89 4.65 -9.94 -25.31
C ASN A 89 4.88 -8.79 -26.31
N SER A 90 4.12 -8.78 -27.40
CA SER A 90 4.17 -7.73 -28.41
C SER A 90 2.84 -7.00 -28.38
N ILE A 91 2.77 -5.86 -27.71
CA ILE A 91 1.58 -5.01 -27.65
C ILE A 91 1.89 -3.69 -28.35
N GLN A 92 0.94 -3.20 -29.13
CA GLN A 92 1.04 -1.91 -29.81
C GLN A 92 -0.27 -1.14 -29.71
N GLN A 93 -0.16 0.18 -29.59
CA GLN A 93 -1.30 1.07 -29.61
C GLN A 93 -2.01 1.01 -30.98
N VAL A 94 -3.34 1.10 -30.96
CA VAL A 94 -4.19 1.17 -32.13
C VAL A 94 -4.92 2.50 -32.12
N GLY A 95 -4.71 3.28 -33.18
CA GLY A 95 -5.38 4.57 -33.35
C GLY A 95 -4.87 5.68 -32.42
N PRO A 96 -5.51 6.86 -32.47
CA PRO A 96 -5.12 8.00 -31.66
C PRO A 96 -5.58 7.85 -30.21
N VAL A 97 -4.96 8.60 -29.30
CA VAL A 97 -5.47 8.82 -27.95
C VAL A 97 -6.82 9.54 -28.04
N ARG A 98 -7.80 9.06 -27.27
CA ARG A 98 -9.16 9.61 -27.20
C ARG A 98 -9.39 10.25 -25.84
N HIS A 99 -10.27 11.25 -25.79
CA HIS A 99 -10.64 11.95 -24.55
C HIS A 99 -12.15 11.87 -24.36
N PRO A 100 -12.67 10.76 -23.79
CA PRO A 100 -14.11 10.59 -23.64
C PRO A 100 -14.72 11.60 -22.66
N TYR A 101 -13.92 12.13 -21.72
CA TYR A 101 -14.31 13.16 -20.75
C TYR A 101 -13.16 14.15 -20.51
N PRO A 102 -13.43 15.36 -19.97
CA PRO A 102 -12.38 16.36 -19.70
C PRO A 102 -11.25 15.90 -18.77
N ASN A 103 -11.51 14.92 -17.91
CA ASN A 103 -10.55 14.33 -16.97
C ASN A 103 -10.21 12.88 -17.30
N ALA A 104 -10.45 12.43 -18.54
CA ALA A 104 -10.19 11.05 -18.95
C ALA A 104 -9.41 10.95 -20.26
N ILE A 105 -8.64 9.88 -20.38
CA ILE A 105 -8.01 9.44 -21.64
C ILE A 105 -8.37 7.98 -21.91
N GLU A 106 -8.50 7.64 -23.18
CA GLU A 106 -8.79 6.30 -23.67
C GLU A 106 -7.79 5.92 -24.75
N LEU A 107 -7.25 4.70 -24.65
CA LEU A 107 -6.32 4.12 -25.61
C LEU A 107 -6.68 2.66 -25.86
N ASP A 108 -6.57 2.24 -27.11
CA ASP A 108 -6.68 0.84 -27.50
C ASP A 108 -5.31 0.27 -27.83
N PHE A 109 -5.13 -1.00 -27.53
CA PHE A 109 -3.96 -1.77 -27.89
C PHE A 109 -4.37 -3.12 -28.47
N LYS A 110 -3.48 -3.69 -29.27
CA LYS A 110 -3.60 -5.07 -29.75
C LYS A 110 -2.23 -5.74 -29.79
N GLY A 111 -2.24 -7.06 -29.81
CA GLY A 111 -1.05 -7.83 -30.13
C GLY A 111 -1.08 -9.19 -29.48
N THR A 112 0.05 -9.62 -28.93
CA THR A 112 0.19 -10.90 -28.25
C THR A 112 0.65 -10.71 -26.82
N MET A 113 0.04 -11.44 -25.89
CA MET A 113 0.48 -11.57 -24.51
C MET A 113 0.61 -13.06 -24.19
N GLU A 114 1.78 -13.50 -23.72
CA GLU A 114 2.11 -14.92 -23.54
C GLU A 114 1.77 -15.77 -24.77
N TRP A 115 2.12 -15.27 -25.97
CA TRP A 115 1.81 -15.88 -27.27
C TRP A 115 0.31 -15.98 -27.63
N GLN A 116 -0.59 -15.48 -26.79
CA GLN A 116 -2.02 -15.43 -27.07
C GLN A 116 -2.40 -14.08 -27.68
N PRO A 117 -3.22 -14.04 -28.74
CA PRO A 117 -3.71 -12.78 -29.29
C PRO A 117 -4.62 -12.09 -28.29
N VAL A 118 -4.39 -10.79 -28.06
CA VAL A 118 -5.18 -9.97 -27.14
C VAL A 118 -5.52 -8.60 -27.73
N TRP A 119 -6.67 -8.10 -27.28
CA TRP A 119 -7.11 -6.73 -27.45
C TRP A 119 -7.25 -6.13 -26.06
N ILE A 120 -6.79 -4.89 -25.91
CA ILE A 120 -6.78 -4.18 -24.64
C ILE A 120 -7.38 -2.80 -24.86
N GLY A 121 -8.58 -2.57 -24.33
CA GLY A 121 -9.14 -1.23 -24.18
C GLY A 121 -8.73 -0.66 -22.83
N THR A 122 -8.21 0.55 -22.79
CA THR A 122 -7.80 1.20 -21.54
C THR A 122 -8.41 2.57 -21.40
N VAL A 123 -8.86 2.91 -20.20
CA VAL A 123 -9.33 4.25 -19.86
C VAL A 123 -8.72 4.67 -18.53
N GLY A 124 -8.12 5.84 -18.51
CA GLY A 124 -7.58 6.47 -17.31
C GLY A 124 -8.38 7.72 -16.95
N MET A 125 -8.68 7.93 -15.66
CA MET A 125 -9.41 9.09 -15.15
C MET A 125 -8.64 9.77 -14.02
N ILE A 126 -8.43 11.08 -14.14
CA ILE A 126 -7.88 11.90 -13.06
C ILE A 126 -8.97 12.23 -12.05
N SER A 127 -8.69 11.96 -10.76
CA SER A 127 -9.55 12.41 -9.66
C SER A 127 -9.50 13.93 -9.52
N ASN A 128 -10.66 14.55 -9.39
CA ASN A 128 -10.81 15.97 -9.10
C ASN A 128 -11.05 16.26 -7.60
N ALA A 129 -10.92 15.24 -6.74
CA ALA A 129 -11.28 15.33 -5.31
C ALA A 129 -10.10 15.06 -4.35
N GLY A 130 -8.86 15.00 -4.88
CA GLY A 130 -7.64 14.86 -4.08
C GLY A 130 -7.19 13.41 -3.84
N GLY A 131 -8.03 12.41 -4.13
CA GLY A 131 -7.68 10.99 -4.10
C GLY A 131 -6.83 10.51 -5.29
N PRO A 132 -6.55 9.20 -5.39
CA PRO A 132 -6.00 8.61 -6.61
C PRO A 132 -6.98 8.70 -7.78
N GLY A 133 -6.46 8.67 -9.00
CA GLY A 133 -7.27 8.45 -10.20
C GLY A 133 -7.56 6.96 -10.43
N LEU A 134 -8.35 6.65 -11.45
CA LEU A 134 -8.74 5.29 -11.79
C LEU A 134 -8.21 4.89 -13.18
N SER A 135 -7.70 3.67 -13.28
CA SER A 135 -7.39 3.00 -14.54
C SER A 135 -8.35 1.83 -14.72
N ILE A 136 -8.95 1.73 -15.90
CA ILE A 136 -9.89 0.67 -16.27
C ILE A 136 -9.34 0.00 -17.52
N VAL A 137 -9.10 -1.30 -17.43
CA VAL A 137 -8.51 -2.12 -18.49
C VAL A 137 -9.48 -3.22 -18.87
N ALA A 138 -10.02 -3.16 -20.07
CA ALA A 138 -10.78 -4.22 -20.72
C ALA A 138 -9.82 -5.12 -21.50
N LEU A 139 -9.62 -6.36 -21.03
CA LEU A 139 -8.75 -7.35 -21.66
C LEU A 139 -9.59 -8.44 -22.32
N GLY A 140 -9.57 -8.49 -23.65
CA GLY A 140 -10.27 -9.48 -24.46
C GLY A 140 -9.32 -10.44 -25.18
N GLN A 141 -9.80 -11.67 -25.42
CA GLN A 141 -9.11 -12.62 -26.30
C GLN A 141 -9.32 -12.26 -27.78
N GLY A 142 -8.28 -12.48 -28.60
CA GLY A 142 -8.26 -12.08 -30.01
C GLY A 142 -7.78 -10.65 -30.20
N THR A 143 -7.61 -10.21 -31.46
CA THR A 143 -7.09 -8.85 -31.76
C THR A 143 -8.16 -7.83 -32.12
N GLU A 144 -9.42 -8.26 -32.15
CA GLU A 144 -10.57 -7.41 -32.47
C GLU A 144 -11.19 -6.85 -31.19
N PRO A 145 -11.77 -5.63 -31.24
CA PRO A 145 -12.47 -5.06 -30.10
C PRO A 145 -13.58 -5.98 -29.57
N ASN A 146 -13.57 -6.20 -28.26
CA ASN A 146 -14.62 -6.95 -27.57
C ASN A 146 -15.67 -5.97 -27.04
N LEU A 147 -16.76 -5.80 -27.79
CA LEU A 147 -17.80 -4.81 -27.48
C LEU A 147 -18.40 -4.97 -26.07
N PRO A 148 -18.78 -6.17 -25.59
CA PRO A 148 -19.25 -6.34 -24.22
C PRO A 148 -18.27 -5.82 -23.15
N LEU A 149 -16.96 -6.06 -23.31
CA LEU A 149 -15.94 -5.57 -22.37
C LEU A 149 -15.81 -4.05 -22.44
N LEU A 150 -15.86 -3.47 -23.64
CA LEU A 150 -15.81 -2.02 -23.84
C LEU A 150 -17.03 -1.33 -23.22
N GLU A 151 -18.23 -1.86 -23.47
CA GLU A 151 -19.48 -1.35 -22.88
C GLU A 151 -19.45 -1.40 -21.36
N ALA A 152 -18.91 -2.47 -20.78
CA ALA A 152 -18.75 -2.58 -19.34
C ALA A 152 -17.75 -1.56 -18.78
N ALA A 153 -16.58 -1.39 -19.42
CA ALA A 153 -15.60 -0.38 -19.03
C ALA A 153 -16.19 1.04 -19.09
N MET A 154 -16.90 1.38 -20.17
CA MET A 154 -17.56 2.68 -20.33
C MET A 154 -18.68 2.89 -19.31
N SER A 155 -19.50 1.87 -19.04
CA SER A 155 -20.54 1.96 -18.01
C SER A 155 -19.95 2.22 -16.61
N VAL A 156 -18.80 1.61 -16.29
CA VAL A 156 -18.09 1.90 -15.04
C VAL A 156 -17.67 3.37 -15.02
N ILE A 157 -16.98 3.87 -16.05
CA ILE A 157 -16.52 5.26 -16.16
C ILE A 157 -17.65 6.26 -15.96
N GLU A 158 -18.78 6.04 -16.61
CA GLU A 158 -19.97 6.91 -16.50
C GLU A 158 -20.54 6.97 -15.09
N SER A 159 -20.40 5.88 -14.34
CA SER A 159 -20.86 5.77 -12.96
C SER A 159 -19.86 6.30 -11.93
N VAL A 160 -18.59 6.54 -12.29
CA VAL A 160 -17.56 7.00 -11.37
C VAL A 160 -17.98 8.31 -10.71
N ARG A 161 -17.89 8.36 -9.38
CA ARG A 161 -18.04 9.59 -8.59
C ARG A 161 -16.83 9.72 -7.69
N PHE A 162 -16.06 10.78 -7.90
CA PHE A 162 -14.96 11.16 -7.00
C PHE A 162 -15.49 12.02 -5.85
N THR A 163 -15.01 11.71 -4.65
CA THR A 163 -15.27 12.42 -3.40
C THR A 163 -13.94 12.63 -2.66
N GLN A 164 -13.94 13.52 -1.68
CA GLN A 164 -12.73 13.69 -0.87
C GLN A 164 -12.47 12.39 -0.08
N PRO A 165 -11.24 11.83 -0.12
CA PRO A 165 -10.92 10.66 0.67
C PRO A 165 -11.22 10.88 2.15
N VAL A 166 -11.92 9.94 2.77
CA VAL A 166 -12.25 9.94 4.19
C VAL A 166 -11.33 8.95 4.88
N ALA A 167 -10.58 9.40 5.89
CA ALA A 167 -9.72 8.50 6.66
C ALA A 167 -10.55 7.32 7.20
N PRO A 168 -10.20 6.05 6.88
CA PRO A 168 -10.97 4.91 7.35
C PRO A 168 -10.93 4.83 8.90
N PRO A 169 -11.97 4.30 9.56
CA PRO A 169 -12.06 4.30 11.03
C PRO A 169 -10.84 3.69 11.72
N VAL A 170 -10.18 2.70 11.09
CA VAL A 170 -8.96 2.07 11.57
C VAL A 170 -7.81 3.08 11.74
N VAL A 171 -7.70 4.09 10.88
CA VAL A 171 -6.70 5.16 10.99
C VAL A 171 -6.93 5.99 12.24
N GLU A 172 -8.17 6.37 12.50
CA GLU A 172 -8.53 7.14 13.70
C GLU A 172 -8.40 6.31 14.98
N GLN A 173 -8.73 5.02 14.93
CA GLN A 173 -8.47 4.10 16.04
C GLN A 173 -6.98 4.01 16.37
N TRP A 174 -6.12 3.83 15.36
CA TRP A 174 -4.67 3.81 15.56
C TRP A 174 -4.12 5.16 16.02
N ARG A 175 -4.63 6.27 15.47
CA ARG A 175 -4.26 7.63 15.91
C ARG A 175 -4.59 7.80 17.39
N ALA A 176 -5.79 7.43 17.82
CA ALA A 176 -6.19 7.48 19.23
C ALA A 176 -5.36 6.52 20.10
N HIS A 177 -5.06 5.32 19.60
CA HIS A 177 -4.26 4.32 20.31
C HIS A 177 -2.81 4.79 20.51
N LEU A 178 -2.21 5.46 19.53
CA LEU A 178 -0.79 5.84 19.54
C LEU A 178 -0.53 7.23 20.13
N THR A 179 -1.52 8.13 20.10
CA THR A 179 -1.35 9.49 20.62
C THR A 179 -1.05 9.48 22.12
N GLY A 180 0.02 10.17 22.52
CA GLY A 180 0.41 10.27 23.93
C GLY A 180 0.97 8.96 24.48
N THR A 181 1.73 8.23 23.66
CA THR A 181 2.31 6.94 24.05
C THR A 181 3.80 6.88 23.77
N ARG A 182 4.52 6.05 24.53
CA ARG A 182 5.85 5.58 24.18
C ARG A 182 5.73 4.17 23.63
N LEU A 183 6.31 3.93 22.46
CA LEU A 183 6.56 2.60 21.93
C LEU A 183 8.01 2.21 22.23
N THR A 184 8.21 1.03 22.80
CA THR A 184 9.54 0.49 23.11
C THR A 184 9.75 -0.83 22.37
N TYR A 185 10.73 -0.86 21.48
CA TYR A 185 11.24 -2.08 20.88
C TYR A 185 12.45 -2.57 21.66
N ILE A 186 12.49 -3.87 21.94
CA ILE A 186 13.60 -4.53 22.62
C ILE A 186 13.97 -5.75 21.78
N SER A 187 15.22 -5.80 21.35
CA SER A 187 15.83 -7.00 20.77
C SER A 187 16.98 -7.44 21.64
N SER A 188 16.98 -8.70 22.06
CA SER A 188 18.09 -9.28 22.82
C SER A 188 18.68 -10.46 22.06
N TYR A 189 20.00 -10.46 21.94
CA TYR A 189 20.80 -11.57 21.43
C TYR A 189 21.68 -12.05 22.58
N SER A 190 21.64 -13.34 22.88
CA SER A 190 22.54 -13.97 23.84
C SER A 190 23.30 -15.10 23.16
N SER A 191 24.63 -15.06 23.26
CA SER A 191 25.52 -16.13 22.81
C SER A 191 26.15 -16.78 24.03
N PRO A 192 25.59 -17.91 24.51
CA PRO A 192 26.18 -18.66 25.61
C PRO A 192 27.51 -19.29 25.18
N SER A 193 28.51 -19.29 26.06
CA SER A 193 29.77 -19.99 25.80
C SER A 193 29.58 -21.50 25.93
N THR A 194 30.14 -22.27 25.00
CA THR A 194 30.04 -23.74 24.99
C THR A 194 31.18 -24.44 25.74
N MET A 195 32.08 -23.68 26.37
CA MET A 195 33.23 -24.19 27.14
C MET A 195 33.19 -23.71 28.59
N ALA A 196 33.56 -24.57 29.53
CA ALA A 196 33.73 -24.18 30.93
C ALA A 196 34.80 -23.08 31.05
N GLY A 197 34.39 -21.88 31.48
CA GLY A 197 35.24 -20.68 31.56
C GLY A 197 35.20 -19.76 30.33
N GLY A 198 34.37 -20.05 29.33
CA GLY A 198 34.22 -19.20 28.14
C GLY A 198 33.38 -17.95 28.39
N LEU A 199 33.72 -16.84 27.71
CA LEU A 199 32.97 -15.59 27.77
C LEU A 199 31.66 -15.72 26.99
N GLY A 200 30.52 -15.66 27.68
CA GLY A 200 29.22 -15.43 27.06
C GLY A 200 29.02 -13.94 26.80
N GLY A 201 28.40 -13.59 25.67
CA GLY A 201 28.12 -12.20 25.30
C GLY A 201 26.64 -11.99 25.03
N GLY A 202 26.09 -10.88 25.54
CA GLY A 202 24.70 -10.48 25.31
C GLY A 202 24.64 -9.07 24.72
N MET A 203 23.89 -8.88 23.64
CA MET A 203 23.58 -7.56 23.09
C MET A 203 22.10 -7.31 23.25
N SER A 204 21.74 -6.16 23.84
CA SER A 204 20.37 -5.67 23.86
C SER A 204 20.30 -4.38 23.05
N THR A 205 19.39 -4.30 22.09
CA THR A 205 19.05 -3.05 21.41
C THR A 205 17.69 -2.61 21.88
N GLN A 206 17.61 -1.38 22.39
CA GLN A 206 16.37 -0.73 22.77
C GLN A 206 16.13 0.49 21.89
N ILE A 207 14.94 0.56 21.30
CA ILE A 207 14.50 1.74 20.55
C ILE A 207 13.23 2.25 21.22
N THR A 208 13.20 3.53 21.58
CA THR A 208 12.01 4.19 22.09
C THR A 208 11.50 5.23 21.09
N LEU A 209 10.20 5.23 20.85
CA LEU A 209 9.47 6.22 20.06
C LEU A 209 8.40 6.86 20.94
N ASP A 210 8.58 8.13 21.28
CA ASP A 210 7.59 8.93 21.97
C ASP A 210 6.70 9.61 20.94
N LEU A 211 5.42 9.24 20.89
CA LEU A 211 4.41 9.76 19.98
C LEU A 211 3.52 10.74 20.72
N CYS A 212 3.85 12.02 20.62
CA CYS A 212 3.23 13.06 21.43
C CYS A 212 1.90 13.56 20.84
N PRO A 213 0.99 14.06 21.70
CA PRO A 213 -0.16 14.82 21.26
C PRO A 213 0.26 15.98 20.36
N GLY A 214 -0.53 16.26 19.31
CA GLY A 214 -0.19 17.27 18.31
C GLY A 214 0.75 16.79 17.20
N GLY A 215 1.05 15.49 17.12
CA GLY A 215 1.72 14.90 15.96
C GLY A 215 3.24 15.05 15.98
N ARG A 216 3.88 15.34 17.12
CA ARG A 216 5.34 15.38 17.26
C ARG A 216 5.89 14.05 17.75
N PHE A 217 7.02 13.58 17.22
CA PHE A 217 7.70 12.39 17.75
C PHE A 217 9.11 12.67 18.24
N THR A 218 9.59 11.82 19.15
CA THR A 218 11.01 11.71 19.53
C THR A 218 11.43 10.25 19.50
N ARG A 219 12.53 9.96 18.82
CA ARG A 219 13.13 8.63 18.71
C ARG A 219 14.47 8.62 19.44
N LYS A 220 14.71 7.58 20.23
CA LYS A 220 16.02 7.28 20.82
C LYS A 220 16.34 5.81 20.58
N ALA A 221 17.55 5.52 20.13
CA ALA A 221 18.07 4.15 20.06
C ALA A 221 19.24 4.02 21.01
N GLY A 222 19.32 2.94 21.76
CA GLY A 222 20.45 2.57 22.59
C GLY A 222 20.79 1.10 22.38
N SER A 223 22.07 0.78 22.44
CA SER A 223 22.53 -0.61 22.46
C SER A 223 23.44 -0.83 23.66
N ASP A 224 23.15 -1.88 24.42
CA ASP A 224 23.94 -2.32 25.57
C ASP A 224 24.64 -3.63 25.20
N LEU A 225 25.97 -3.65 25.35
CA LEU A 225 26.78 -4.86 25.20
C LEU A 225 27.22 -5.34 26.57
N THR A 226 26.82 -6.53 26.97
CA THR A 226 27.26 -7.19 28.21
C THR A 226 28.27 -8.29 27.89
N LEU A 227 29.41 -8.28 28.58
CA LEU A 227 30.44 -9.31 28.51
C LEU A 227 30.56 -9.99 29.88
N GLY A 228 30.45 -11.32 29.91
CA GLY A 228 30.54 -12.09 31.15
C GLY A 228 31.98 -12.34 31.60
N SER A 229 32.64 -11.36 32.23
CA SER A 229 33.80 -11.61 33.11
C SER A 229 33.90 -10.57 34.23
N ALA A 230 34.52 -10.97 35.36
CA ALA A 230 34.66 -10.14 36.57
C ALA A 230 35.51 -8.87 36.35
N ASP A 231 36.24 -8.79 35.24
CA ASP A 231 37.14 -7.67 34.88
C ASP A 231 36.74 -6.97 33.56
N ALA A 232 35.58 -7.30 32.96
CA ALA A 232 35.14 -6.68 31.70
C ALA A 232 34.20 -5.49 31.96
N SER A 233 34.62 -4.31 31.49
CA SER A 233 33.75 -3.14 31.38
C SER A 233 32.92 -3.19 30.09
N ALA A 234 31.60 -3.25 30.26
CA ALA A 234 30.61 -3.10 29.21
C ALA A 234 30.48 -1.62 28.79
N ALA A 235 30.41 -1.35 27.48
CA ALA A 235 30.14 -0.01 26.95
C ALA A 235 28.67 0.08 26.49
N SER A 236 27.92 1.04 27.03
CA SER A 236 26.61 1.45 26.51
C SER A 236 26.81 2.52 25.44
N VAL A 237 26.33 2.28 24.22
CA VAL A 237 26.33 3.32 23.17
C VAL A 237 24.92 3.87 23.06
N SER A 238 24.73 5.13 23.46
CA SER A 238 23.52 5.87 23.12
C SER A 238 23.56 6.23 21.63
N GLY A 239 22.72 5.56 20.84
CA GLY A 239 22.54 5.81 19.41
C GLY A 239 21.66 7.03 19.10
N SER A 240 21.47 7.25 17.80
CA SER A 240 20.88 8.45 17.19
C SER A 240 19.55 8.90 17.84
N GLN A 241 19.45 10.22 18.06
CA GLN A 241 18.21 10.89 18.43
C GLN A 241 17.57 11.47 17.17
N GLY A 242 16.28 11.19 16.97
CA GLY A 242 15.51 11.75 15.86
C GLY A 242 14.27 12.46 16.39
N THR A 243 13.93 13.61 15.82
CA THR A 243 12.70 14.33 16.14
C THR A 243 12.01 14.77 14.85
N GLY A 244 10.70 14.95 14.92
CA GLY A 244 9.92 15.39 13.76
C GLY A 244 8.43 15.25 14.01
N SER A 245 7.68 15.05 12.92
CA SER A 245 6.23 14.81 12.97
C SER A 245 5.88 13.35 12.68
N TRP A 246 4.77 12.89 13.24
CA TRP A 246 4.22 11.57 12.98
C TRP A 246 2.76 11.66 12.59
N ASP A 247 2.32 10.70 11.79
CA ASP A 247 0.93 10.55 11.40
C ASP A 247 0.57 9.08 11.18
N VAL A 248 -0.73 8.76 11.22
CA VAL A 248 -1.24 7.46 10.78
C VAL A 248 -1.92 7.66 9.43
N LEU A 249 -1.47 6.90 8.45
CA LEU A 249 -2.02 6.89 7.10
C LEU A 249 -2.69 5.55 6.82
N THR A 250 -3.61 5.55 5.85
CA THR A 250 -4.18 4.31 5.33
C THR A 250 -3.11 3.49 4.60
N ASP A 251 -3.12 2.18 4.84
CA ASP A 251 -2.31 1.18 4.13
C ASP A 251 -3.26 0.21 3.39
N GLY A 252 -4.26 0.77 2.71
CA GLY A 252 -5.36 0.05 2.06
C GLY A 252 -6.71 0.21 2.79
N PRO A 253 -7.78 -0.42 2.28
CA PRO A 253 -9.14 -0.25 2.80
C PRO A 253 -9.27 -0.50 4.31
N GLU A 254 -8.53 -1.47 4.83
CA GLU A 254 -8.55 -1.90 6.24
C GLU A 254 -7.18 -1.80 6.93
N GLY A 255 -6.14 -1.39 6.19
CA GLY A 255 -4.77 -1.27 6.71
C GLY A 255 -4.47 0.13 7.24
N ALA A 256 -3.56 0.22 8.20
CA ALA A 256 -2.99 1.47 8.67
C ALA A 256 -1.47 1.37 8.75
N ARG A 257 -0.78 2.48 8.55
CA ARG A 257 0.66 2.60 8.74
C ARG A 257 1.02 3.83 9.53
N LEU A 258 2.02 3.71 10.39
CA LEU A 258 2.65 4.83 11.08
C LEU A 258 3.71 5.43 10.17
N GLU A 259 3.64 6.72 9.92
CA GLU A 259 4.65 7.47 9.18
C GLU A 259 5.35 8.47 10.12
N LEU A 260 6.68 8.43 10.12
CA LEU A 260 7.54 9.37 10.85
C LEU A 260 8.28 10.23 9.83
N ARG A 261 8.10 11.55 9.91
CA ARG A 261 8.78 12.55 9.10
C ARG A 261 9.76 13.30 9.99
N ALA A 262 11.02 12.92 9.92
CA ALA A 262 12.05 13.56 10.71
C ALA A 262 12.36 14.98 10.17
N ASN A 263 12.86 15.85 11.06
CA ASN A 263 13.22 17.22 10.70
C ASN A 263 14.37 17.31 9.68
N ASP A 264 15.15 16.24 9.51
CA ASP A 264 16.18 16.11 8.47
C ASP A 264 15.62 15.75 7.08
N GLY A 265 14.29 15.59 6.96
CA GLY A 265 13.59 15.24 5.74
C GLY A 265 13.48 13.73 5.49
N SER A 266 14.07 12.88 6.34
CA SER A 266 13.90 11.43 6.23
C SER A 266 12.47 11.01 6.61
N ILE A 267 11.94 10.04 5.86
CA ILE A 267 10.61 9.47 6.10
C ILE A 267 10.78 7.98 6.40
N SER A 268 10.23 7.54 7.53
CA SER A 268 10.11 6.12 7.89
C SER A 268 8.65 5.72 7.95
N SER A 269 8.29 4.56 7.43
CA SER A 269 6.91 4.06 7.44
C SER A 269 6.86 2.62 7.93
N TYR A 270 5.87 2.30 8.77
CA TYR A 270 5.68 1.00 9.39
C TYR A 270 4.22 0.57 9.29
N THR A 271 3.94 -0.59 8.69
CA THR A 271 2.61 -1.20 8.76
C THR A 271 2.25 -1.47 10.22
N LEU A 272 1.02 -1.11 10.61
CA LEU A 272 0.50 -1.28 11.97
C LEU A 272 -0.35 -2.53 12.04
N GLU A 273 -0.10 -3.35 13.06
CA GLU A 273 -0.91 -4.52 13.36
C GLU A 273 -1.20 -4.60 14.86
N ASP A 274 -2.43 -4.99 15.20
CA ASP A 274 -2.76 -5.44 16.54
C ASP A 274 -2.82 -6.97 16.51
N ARG A 275 -2.04 -7.63 17.36
CA ARG A 275 -2.14 -9.08 17.56
C ARG A 275 -2.35 -9.36 19.04
N ASN A 276 -3.56 -9.79 19.39
CA ASN A 276 -3.97 -10.11 20.76
C ASN A 276 -3.74 -8.95 21.75
N GLY A 277 -3.99 -7.69 21.33
CA GLY A 277 -3.79 -6.49 22.15
C GLY A 277 -2.33 -6.03 22.24
N GLY A 278 -1.42 -6.66 21.50
CA GLY A 278 -0.05 -6.17 21.32
C GLY A 278 0.07 -5.29 20.09
N THR A 279 0.81 -4.18 20.21
CA THR A 279 1.14 -3.30 19.08
C THR A 279 2.34 -3.86 18.31
N PHE A 280 2.19 -4.03 16.99
CA PHE A 280 3.27 -4.45 16.10
C PHE A 280 3.49 -3.41 15.00
N LEU A 281 4.76 -3.11 14.73
CA LEU A 281 5.19 -2.23 13.64
C LEU A 281 6.05 -3.07 12.69
N GLN A 282 5.65 -3.19 11.42
CA GLN A 282 6.35 -4.00 10.42
C GLN A 282 6.57 -5.46 10.88
N GLY A 283 5.59 -6.03 11.58
CA GLY A 283 5.66 -7.39 12.13
C GLY A 283 6.45 -7.57 13.44
N GLU A 284 7.16 -6.53 13.89
CA GLU A 284 7.91 -6.55 15.15
C GLU A 284 7.08 -6.02 16.31
N ARG A 285 7.22 -6.61 17.50
CA ARG A 285 6.44 -6.22 18.69
C ARG A 285 7.01 -4.95 19.33
N TRP A 286 6.13 -4.00 19.64
CA TRP A 286 6.46 -2.79 20.38
C TRP A 286 5.62 -2.71 21.66
N PHE A 287 6.29 -2.50 22.79
CA PHE A 287 5.62 -2.30 24.07
C PHE A 287 5.13 -0.86 24.18
N ARG A 288 3.81 -0.71 24.36
CA ARG A 288 3.14 0.58 24.45
C ARG A 288 2.95 0.97 25.91
N THR A 289 3.42 2.15 26.28
CA THR A 289 3.21 2.80 27.58
C THR A 289 2.63 4.20 27.41
N THR A 290 1.99 4.71 28.45
CA THR A 290 1.19 5.95 28.48
C THR A 290 1.67 6.86 29.61
N GLY A 291 1.07 8.05 29.75
CA GLY A 291 1.42 9.03 30.80
C GLY A 291 1.33 8.50 32.24
N GLY A 292 0.56 7.43 32.49
CA GLY A 292 0.46 6.79 33.81
C GLY A 292 1.63 5.88 34.18
N ASP A 293 2.52 5.56 33.23
CA ASP A 293 3.54 4.50 33.38
C ASP A 293 4.90 5.02 33.89
N GLY A 294 4.92 6.17 34.58
CA GLY A 294 6.09 6.70 35.27
C GLY A 294 7.29 6.97 34.35
N GLU A 295 8.43 6.35 34.63
CA GLU A 295 9.67 6.54 33.85
C GLU A 295 9.55 6.07 32.39
N ASN A 296 8.62 5.16 32.12
CA ASN A 296 8.30 4.65 30.79
C ASN A 296 7.27 5.52 30.06
N ALA A 297 6.77 6.60 30.67
CA ALA A 297 5.86 7.53 30.01
C ALA A 297 6.56 8.25 28.83
N PRO A 298 5.79 8.63 27.79
CA PRO A 298 6.31 9.43 26.69
C PRO A 298 6.84 10.79 27.18
N ARG A 299 7.98 11.23 26.65
CA ARG A 299 8.57 12.53 26.97
C ARG A 299 8.14 13.56 25.94
N CYS A 300 7.02 14.23 26.24
CA CYS A 300 6.39 15.21 25.34
C CYS A 300 6.65 16.68 25.69
N ASP A 301 7.39 16.93 26.77
CA ASP A 301 7.66 18.27 27.30
C ASP A 301 9.05 18.82 26.90
N GLN A 302 9.74 18.17 25.96
CA GLN A 302 11.03 18.61 25.42
C GLN A 302 10.91 19.24 24.04
#